data_AF-A0A1I7FW22-F1
#
_entry.id   AF-A0A1I7FW22-F1
#
_cell.length_a   1.000
_cell.length_b   1.000
_cell.length_c   1.000
_cell.angle_alpha   90.00
_cell.angle_beta   90.00
_cell.angle_gamma   90.00
#
_symmetry.space_group_name_H-M   'P 1'
#
loop_
_entity.id
_entity.type
_entity.pdbx_description
1 polymer ?
#
loop_
_entity_poly.entity_id
_entity_poly.type
_entity_poly.pdbx_seq_one_letter_code
_entity_poly.pdbx_strand_id
1 'polypeptide(L)'
;MRAIAAILLVTTILGCTPTTTSQKESQPPSPPSPPPSTSTPPPTSTAPSPSPAPQPTRPVYNLTGYSPSFKDGYIDGCETAKKTANGAKDEQRFAGDKQYRLGWNDGFSLCGRNRAEK
;
A
#
# COMPACT_ATOMS: atom_id res chain seq x y z
N MET A 1 -59.88 16.98 38.00
CA MET A 1 -60.44 18.02 37.13
C MET A 1 -59.65 19.31 37.29
N ARG A 2 -58.89 19.72 36.28
CA ARG A 2 -58.58 21.11 35.89
C ARG A 2 -57.86 21.04 34.54
N ALA A 3 -58.52 21.58 33.54
CA ALA A 3 -58.12 21.65 32.14
C ALA A 3 -57.20 22.85 31.88
N ILE A 4 -56.87 23.07 30.59
CA ILE A 4 -56.26 24.26 29.96
C ILE A 4 -54.73 24.16 29.87
N ALA A 5 -54.04 24.32 28.74
CA ALA A 5 -54.41 24.59 27.35
C ALA A 5 -53.27 24.10 26.45
N ALA A 6 -53.63 23.73 25.22
CA ALA A 6 -52.70 23.53 24.12
C ALA A 6 -51.98 24.83 23.76
N ILE A 7 -50.67 24.78 23.59
CA ILE A 7 -49.92 25.80 22.84
C ILE A 7 -49.15 25.05 21.74
N LEU A 8 -49.69 25.16 20.54
CA LEU A 8 -49.06 24.79 19.28
C LEU A 8 -47.86 25.71 19.05
N LEU A 9 -46.65 25.15 19.05
CA LEU A 9 -45.46 25.82 18.52
C LEU A 9 -45.08 25.16 17.21
N VAL A 10 -45.62 25.70 16.12
CA VAL A 10 -45.11 25.53 14.77
C VAL A 10 -44.07 26.62 14.56
N THR A 11 -42.78 26.27 14.52
CA THR A 11 -41.78 27.10 13.82
C THR A 11 -40.70 26.22 13.17
N THR A 12 -40.68 26.36 11.86
CA THR A 12 -39.76 25.88 10.83
C THR A 12 -38.30 26.28 11.03
N ILE A 13 -37.37 25.34 10.79
CA ILE A 13 -35.94 25.58 10.50
C ILE A 13 -35.37 24.25 9.97
N LEU A 14 -34.52 24.15 8.96
CA LEU A 14 -33.96 25.04 7.95
C LEU A 14 -33.19 24.06 7.04
N GLY A 15 -33.46 24.01 5.74
CA GLY A 15 -32.77 23.11 4.83
C GLY A 15 -31.29 23.50 4.65
N CYS A 16 -30.41 22.51 4.60
CA CYS A 16 -29.08 22.64 4.01
C CYS A 16 -28.78 21.40 3.14
N THR A 17 -29.12 21.49 1.85
CA THR A 17 -28.49 20.71 0.78
C THR A 17 -27.22 21.44 0.34
N PRO A 18 -26.02 20.86 0.42
CA PRO A 18 -24.90 21.40 -0.34
C PRO A 18 -25.00 20.91 -1.79
N THR A 19 -25.46 21.80 -2.68
CA THR A 19 -25.35 21.67 -4.13
C THR A 19 -24.38 22.76 -4.62
N THR A 20 -23.33 22.31 -5.31
CA THR A 20 -22.74 22.95 -6.51
C THR A 20 -21.59 23.97 -6.41
N THR A 21 -20.61 23.68 -7.28
CA THR A 21 -19.62 24.54 -7.98
C THR A 21 -18.25 24.84 -7.34
N SER A 22 -17.28 24.04 -7.79
CA SER A 22 -16.11 24.45 -8.60
C SER A 22 -15.20 25.55 -8.06
N GLN A 23 -13.98 25.16 -7.65
CA GLN A 23 -12.79 25.94 -7.94
C GLN A 23 -11.78 25.12 -8.74
N LYS A 24 -11.84 25.39 -10.04
CA LYS A 24 -10.75 25.29 -10.99
C LYS A 24 -9.69 26.32 -10.60
N GLU A 25 -8.79 25.97 -9.67
CA GLU A 25 -7.55 26.70 -9.46
C GLU A 25 -6.42 25.95 -10.17
N SER A 26 -5.99 26.56 -11.27
CA SER A 26 -4.87 26.27 -12.14
C SER A 26 -3.68 25.58 -11.46
N GLN A 27 -3.59 24.25 -11.58
CA GLN A 27 -2.34 23.54 -11.34
C GLN A 27 -1.39 23.83 -12.53
N PRO A 28 -0.11 24.20 -12.30
CA PRO A 28 0.87 24.35 -13.38
C PRO A 28 0.91 23.08 -14.24
N PRO A 29 1.24 23.19 -15.54
CA PRO A 29 1.33 22.01 -16.40
C PRO A 29 2.19 20.97 -15.69
N SER A 30 1.63 19.77 -15.51
CA SER A 30 2.36 18.65 -14.95
C SER A 30 3.68 18.53 -15.72
N PRO A 31 4.82 18.28 -15.04
CA PRO A 31 6.02 17.91 -15.75
C PRO A 31 5.68 16.74 -16.69
N PRO A 32 6.28 16.67 -17.89
CA PRO A 32 6.02 15.59 -18.82
C PRO A 32 6.16 14.27 -18.08
N SER A 33 5.22 13.35 -18.33
CA SER A 33 5.21 12.02 -17.72
C SER A 33 6.63 11.47 -17.67
N PRO A 34 7.10 10.93 -16.53
CA PRO A 34 8.34 10.16 -16.56
C PRO A 34 8.16 9.11 -17.67
N PRO A 35 9.23 8.83 -18.44
CA PRO A 35 9.14 7.92 -19.56
C PRO A 35 8.47 6.62 -19.12
N PRO A 36 7.74 5.93 -20.02
CA PRO A 36 7.16 4.63 -19.70
C PRO A 36 8.23 3.81 -19.02
N SER A 37 7.93 3.30 -17.81
CA SER A 37 8.85 2.46 -17.06
C SER A 37 9.40 1.44 -18.04
N THR A 38 10.65 1.65 -18.44
CA THR A 38 11.29 0.84 -19.44
C THR A 38 11.30 -0.55 -18.86
N SER A 39 10.41 -1.37 -19.38
CA SER A 39 10.60 -2.81 -19.43
C SER A 39 11.82 -2.98 -20.31
N THR A 40 13.00 -2.81 -19.72
CA THR A 40 14.24 -3.26 -20.32
C THR A 40 13.99 -4.74 -20.65
N PRO A 41 14.19 -5.19 -21.90
CA PRO A 41 14.14 -6.61 -22.20
C PRO A 41 15.08 -7.36 -21.24
N PRO A 42 14.80 -8.63 -20.92
CA PRO A 42 15.62 -9.36 -19.96
C PRO A 42 17.09 -9.25 -20.37
N PRO A 43 18.04 -9.01 -19.45
CA PRO A 43 19.41 -9.35 -19.78
C PRO A 43 19.39 -10.83 -20.14
N THR A 44 19.76 -11.10 -21.39
CA THR A 44 20.20 -12.39 -21.90
C THR A 44 20.70 -13.24 -20.74
N SER A 45 20.01 -14.35 -20.47
CA SER A 45 20.48 -15.42 -19.60
C SER A 45 21.78 -15.98 -20.18
N THR A 46 22.91 -15.33 -19.94
CA THR A 46 24.25 -15.86 -20.22
C THR A 46 25.25 -15.19 -19.28
N ALA A 47 25.17 -15.57 -18.01
CA ALA A 47 26.31 -15.73 -17.12
C ALA A 47 25.78 -16.33 -15.81
N PRO A 48 26.36 -17.41 -15.27
CA PRO A 48 26.17 -17.73 -13.86
C PRO A 48 26.73 -16.54 -13.07
N SER A 49 25.85 -15.67 -12.61
CA SER A 49 26.20 -14.62 -11.65
C SER A 49 26.82 -15.33 -10.45
N PRO A 50 28.01 -14.94 -9.97
CA PRO A 50 28.61 -15.56 -8.80
C PRO A 50 27.60 -15.41 -7.67
N SER A 51 27.10 -16.55 -7.15
CA SER A 51 26.14 -16.59 -6.06
C SER A 51 26.50 -15.51 -5.03
N PRO A 52 25.63 -14.54 -4.76
CA PRO A 52 25.81 -13.69 -3.60
C PRO A 52 26.00 -14.63 -2.42
N ALA A 53 27.11 -14.48 -1.69
CA ALA A 53 27.34 -15.25 -0.47
C ALA A 53 26.04 -15.30 0.34
N PRO A 54 25.64 -16.47 0.86
CA PRO A 54 24.36 -16.59 1.55
C PRO A 54 24.31 -15.54 2.65
N GLN A 55 23.48 -14.51 2.45
CA GLN A 55 23.17 -13.50 3.46
C GLN A 55 22.64 -14.29 4.67
N PRO A 56 23.36 -14.35 5.79
CA PRO A 56 23.19 -15.44 6.76
C PRO A 56 21.86 -15.44 7.55
N THR A 57 20.85 -14.66 7.17
CA THR A 57 19.58 -14.58 7.92
C THR A 57 18.33 -14.20 7.10
N ARG A 58 18.41 -13.96 5.79
CA ARG A 58 17.20 -13.60 5.02
C ARG A 58 16.45 -14.88 4.58
N PRO A 59 15.17 -15.06 4.95
CA PRO A 59 14.43 -16.26 4.56
C PRO A 59 14.26 -16.35 3.04
N VAL A 60 14.37 -17.56 2.51
CA VAL A 60 14.17 -17.85 1.09
C VAL A 60 12.77 -18.42 0.88
N TYR A 61 11.94 -17.72 0.10
CA TYR A 61 10.62 -18.17 -0.30
C TYR A 61 10.63 -18.61 -1.77
N ASN A 62 9.86 -19.64 -2.11
CA ASN A 62 9.69 -20.03 -3.51
C ASN A 62 8.69 -19.09 -4.20
N LEU A 63 9.22 -17.98 -4.71
CA LEU A 63 8.48 -16.93 -5.42
C LEU A 63 8.82 -16.95 -6.92
N THR A 64 8.97 -18.14 -7.50
CA THR A 64 9.21 -18.29 -8.94
C THR A 64 8.08 -17.62 -9.75
N GLY A 65 8.43 -16.97 -10.86
CA GLY A 65 7.49 -16.21 -11.68
C GLY A 65 7.14 -14.79 -11.19
N TYR A 66 7.47 -14.42 -9.95
CA TYR A 66 7.28 -13.05 -9.46
C TYR A 66 8.43 -12.10 -9.84
N SER A 67 8.09 -10.81 -9.96
CA SER A 67 9.08 -9.76 -10.20
C SER A 67 10.07 -9.64 -9.03
N PRO A 68 11.33 -9.23 -9.28
CA PRO A 68 12.31 -9.03 -8.20
C PRO A 68 11.81 -8.08 -7.12
N SER A 69 11.14 -6.99 -7.52
CA SER A 69 10.62 -6.02 -6.55
C SER A 69 9.50 -6.57 -5.67
N PHE A 70 8.62 -7.41 -6.24
CA PHE A 70 7.63 -8.14 -5.45
C PHE A 70 8.29 -9.07 -4.43
N LYS A 71 9.35 -9.80 -4.83
CA LYS A 71 10.08 -10.71 -3.94
C LYS A 71 10.70 -9.99 -2.75
N ASP A 72 11.34 -8.85 -3.00
CA ASP A 72 11.92 -8.02 -1.94
C ASP A 72 10.83 -7.58 -0.95
N GLY A 73 9.73 -7.03 -1.48
CA GLY A 73 8.59 -6.59 -0.69
C GLY A 73 8.03 -7.73 0.16
N TYR A 74 7.81 -8.91 -0.43
CA TYR A 74 7.28 -10.08 0.27
C TYR A 74 8.16 -10.49 1.46
N ILE A 75 9.47 -10.55 1.26
CA ILE A 75 10.41 -10.90 2.33
C ILE A 75 10.37 -9.85 3.44
N ASP A 76 10.43 -8.56 3.09
CA ASP A 76 10.42 -7.45 4.05
C ASP A 76 9.11 -7.42 4.87
N GLY A 77 7.97 -7.60 4.19
CA GLY A 77 6.66 -7.66 4.82
C GLY A 77 6.55 -8.83 5.80
N CYS A 78 7.04 -10.00 5.41
CA CYS A 78 7.02 -11.19 6.24
C CYS A 78 7.90 -11.03 7.50
N GLU A 79 9.11 -10.51 7.34
CA GLU A 79 10.02 -10.24 8.45
C GLU A 79 9.47 -9.15 9.38
N THR A 80 8.79 -8.14 8.83
CA THR A 80 8.08 -7.12 9.61
C THR A 80 6.96 -7.74 10.45
N ALA A 81 6.13 -8.60 9.87
CA ALA A 81 5.05 -9.29 10.59
C ALA A 81 5.59 -10.22 11.68
N LYS A 82 6.72 -10.88 11.43
CA LYS A 82 7.41 -11.75 12.39
C LYS A 82 8.14 -10.98 13.49
N LYS A 83 8.29 -9.65 13.35
CA LYS A 83 9.07 -8.78 14.26
C LYS A 83 10.51 -9.24 14.39
N THR A 84 11.13 -9.65 13.29
CA THR A 84 12.56 -10.00 13.28
C THR A 84 13.41 -8.74 13.13
N ALA A 85 14.71 -8.84 13.43
CA ALA A 85 15.65 -7.75 13.20
C ALA A 85 15.78 -7.34 11.71
N ASN A 86 15.31 -8.20 10.80
CA ASN A 86 15.36 -7.99 9.35
C ASN A 86 14.04 -7.41 8.79
N GLY A 87 13.04 -7.17 9.64
CA GLY A 87 11.74 -6.61 9.28
C GLY A 87 11.79 -5.10 9.11
N ALA A 88 12.50 -4.63 8.09
CA ALA A 88 12.53 -3.22 7.72
C ALA A 88 11.63 -3.01 6.49
N LYS A 89 10.59 -2.20 6.66
CA LYS A 89 9.82 -1.68 5.53
C LYS A 89 10.66 -0.58 4.88
N ASP A 90 10.88 -0.66 3.57
CA ASP A 90 11.45 0.45 2.81
C ASP A 90 10.32 1.42 2.43
N GLU A 91 10.19 2.54 3.16
CA GLU A 91 9.10 3.49 2.95
C GLU A 91 9.13 4.14 1.56
N GLN A 92 10.32 4.40 1.02
CA GLN A 92 10.47 5.02 -0.30
C GLN A 92 9.97 4.07 -1.39
N ARG A 93 10.40 2.81 -1.35
CA ARG A 93 9.91 1.78 -2.27
C ARG A 93 8.43 1.50 -2.04
N PHE A 94 7.96 1.49 -0.81
CA PHE A 94 6.54 1.30 -0.52
C PHE A 94 5.66 2.40 -1.13
N ALA A 95 6.13 3.65 -1.16
CA ALA A 95 5.42 4.75 -1.80
C ALA A 95 5.50 4.69 -3.33
N GLY A 96 6.71 4.51 -3.88
CA GLY A 96 7.00 4.67 -5.31
C GLY A 96 6.90 3.41 -6.17
N ASP A 97 7.07 2.22 -5.59
CA ASP A 97 7.09 0.94 -6.31
C ASP A 97 5.85 0.11 -5.99
N LYS A 98 4.97 0.00 -6.99
CA LYS A 98 3.73 -0.79 -6.87
C LYS A 98 4.00 -2.27 -6.60
N GLN A 99 5.01 -2.86 -7.24
CA GLN A 99 5.32 -4.28 -7.09
C GLN A 99 5.86 -4.58 -5.70
N TYR A 100 6.76 -3.73 -5.19
CA TYR A 100 7.24 -3.82 -3.81
C TYR A 100 6.09 -3.73 -2.81
N ARG A 101 5.22 -2.73 -2.95
CA ARG A 101 4.07 -2.54 -2.05
C ARG A 101 3.12 -3.74 -2.04
N LEU A 102 2.84 -4.33 -3.21
CA LEU A 102 2.01 -5.53 -3.32
C LEU A 102 2.65 -6.71 -2.59
N GLY A 103 3.94 -6.98 -2.84
CA GLY A 103 4.68 -8.02 -2.15
C GLY A 103 4.69 -7.82 -0.63
N TRP A 104 4.98 -6.60 -0.18
CA TRP A 104 5.02 -6.27 1.25
C TRP A 104 3.70 -6.53 1.96
N ASN A 105 2.58 -6.10 1.39
CA ASN A 105 1.26 -6.34 1.97
C ASN A 105 0.92 -7.83 2.06
N ASP A 106 1.27 -8.61 1.03
CA ASP A 106 1.03 -10.05 0.98
C ASP A 106 1.87 -10.79 2.03
N GLY A 107 3.18 -10.56 2.03
CA GLY A 107 4.11 -11.15 3.01
C GLY A 107 3.75 -10.78 4.46
N PHE A 108 3.36 -9.52 4.72
CA PHE A 108 2.94 -9.09 6.05
C PHE A 108 1.67 -9.82 6.52
N SER A 109 0.69 -9.96 5.63
CA SER A 109 -0.59 -10.60 5.95
C SER A 109 -0.42 -12.09 6.17
N LEU A 110 0.26 -12.80 5.27
CA LEU A 110 0.41 -14.26 5.34
C LEU A 110 1.28 -14.68 6.53
N CYS A 111 2.41 -14.01 6.76
CA CYS A 111 3.30 -14.37 7.86
C CYS A 111 2.81 -13.89 9.24
N GLY A 112 1.98 -12.84 9.29
CA GLY A 112 1.36 -12.38 10.52
C GLY A 112 0.27 -13.32 11.04
N ARG A 113 -0.51 -13.92 10.13
CA ARG A 113 -1.57 -14.89 10.49
C ARG A 113 -1.02 -16.09 11.24
N ASN A 114 0.11 -16.63 10.78
CA ASN A 114 0.76 -17.80 11.39
C ASN A 114 1.25 -17.56 12.84
N ARG A 115 1.28 -16.31 13.32
CA ARG A 115 1.63 -15.95 14.71
C ARG A 115 0.41 -15.79 15.61
N ALA A 116 -0.76 -15.46 15.06
CA ALA A 116 -1.98 -15.24 15.84
C ALA A 116 -2.69 -16.55 16.23
N GLU A 117 -2.36 -17.65 15.55
CA GLU A 117 -2.92 -18.98 15.80
C GLU A 117 -2.14 -19.79 16.86
N LYS A 118 -1.12 -19.19 17.49
CA LYS A 118 -0.25 -19.83 18.49
C LYS A 118 -0.31 -19.13 19.83
#